data_AF-A0A1V6XYC9-F1
#
_entry.id   AF-A0A1V6XYC9-F1
#
_cell.length_a   1.000
_cell.length_b   1.000
_cell.length_c   1.000
_cell.angle_alpha   90.00
_cell.angle_beta   90.00
_cell.angle_gamma   90.00
#
_symmetry.space_group_name_H-M   'P 1'
#
loop_
_entity.id
_entity.type
_entity.pdbx_description
1 polymer ?
#
loop_
_entity_poly.entity_id
_entity_poly.type
_entity_poly.pdbx_seq_one_letter_code
_entity_poly.pdbx_strand_id
1 'polypeptide(L)'
;MVKTRRNPMNRSKQPIVAVPDDEEAPEHMTDTPEPKTPIRSVETDEHDEDDDDAREGSSLRDRLQKTPTKERFFKLVREYKRLKEKNRELKDEVTVLQAHRVETDVIIENLKIERDEAVAHYKHAIRARDSLVYKLVNQDRTSAPIVEVRRKTTKMPDAPMLSDDHYPLPVYRKLYVQSRCEGKAQLHIAPRISSDSSNPYVDAKDMIVHLKTVFANPNRRAEAYTTYHKLMMKPKDSFTDFLAKFMQLAKEAVVIKENRKRDLYSKLPYLLQNLPDGGAKTGTTTKPTYNPYMKREESSNPSRLSNSERDTLMKEGRCFNSRPSPRIIKLDDEDNNQGKADA
;
A
#
# COMPACT_ATOMS: atom_id res chain seq x y z
N MET A 1 -40.55 -14.43 61.74
CA MET A 1 -40.37 -15.73 61.06
C MET A 1 -39.59 -15.50 59.77
N VAL A 2 -38.27 -15.66 59.81
CA VAL A 2 -37.37 -15.37 58.67
C VAL A 2 -36.94 -16.71 58.05
N LYS A 3 -37.32 -16.95 56.79
CA LYS A 3 -36.98 -18.17 56.04
C LYS A 3 -35.64 -17.96 55.32
N THR A 4 -34.58 -18.55 55.85
CA THR A 4 -33.27 -18.63 55.21
C THR A 4 -33.23 -19.81 54.25
N ARG A 5 -33.16 -19.56 52.94
CA ARG A 5 -32.91 -20.60 51.92
C ARG A 5 -31.41 -20.87 51.82
N ARG A 6 -31.00 -22.09 52.17
CA ARG A 6 -29.67 -22.66 51.90
C ARG A 6 -29.65 -23.25 50.48
N ASN A 7 -28.67 -22.87 49.66
CA ASN A 7 -28.32 -23.58 48.44
C ASN A 7 -27.18 -24.57 48.73
N PRO A 8 -27.24 -25.82 48.23
CA PRO A 8 -26.14 -26.77 48.38
C PRO A 8 -25.09 -26.60 47.26
N MET A 9 -23.82 -26.58 47.68
CA MET A 9 -22.66 -26.81 46.82
C MET A 9 -22.56 -28.31 46.51
N ASN A 10 -22.36 -28.67 45.23
CA ASN A 10 -21.75 -29.93 44.83
C ASN A 10 -20.60 -29.59 43.87
N ARG A 11 -19.32 -29.70 44.28
CA ARG A 11 -18.48 -30.88 44.56
C ARG A 11 -17.89 -31.49 43.28
N SER A 12 -16.57 -31.34 43.20
CA SER A 12 -15.57 -32.29 42.68
C SER A 12 -15.62 -32.71 41.21
N LYS A 13 -14.64 -32.24 40.42
CA LYS A 13 -13.81 -33.09 39.57
C LYS A 13 -12.35 -32.60 39.60
N GLN A 14 -11.46 -33.47 40.07
CA GLN A 14 -10.01 -33.39 40.01
C GLN A 14 -9.48 -34.11 38.74
N PRO A 15 -8.18 -34.00 38.40
CA PRO A 15 -7.69 -33.99 37.03
C PRO A 15 -7.31 -35.39 36.50
N ILE A 16 -7.38 -35.56 35.18
CA ILE A 16 -6.83 -36.72 34.48
C ILE A 16 -5.54 -36.29 33.79
N VAL A 17 -4.46 -36.89 34.25
CA VAL A 17 -3.15 -37.01 33.58
C VAL A 17 -3.32 -37.94 32.38
N ALA A 18 -2.89 -37.50 31.20
CA ALA A 18 -2.44 -38.37 30.13
C ALA A 18 -1.55 -37.56 29.16
N VAL A 19 -0.25 -37.77 29.31
CA VAL A 19 0.71 -37.66 28.20
C VAL A 19 0.46 -38.86 27.28
N PRO A 20 0.53 -38.68 25.97
CA PRO A 20 1.42 -39.55 25.20
C PRO A 20 2.38 -38.73 24.35
N ASP A 21 3.64 -39.16 24.41
CA ASP A 21 4.62 -39.00 23.37
C ASP A 21 4.04 -39.58 22.07
N ASP A 22 4.15 -38.82 20.98
CA ASP A 22 4.23 -39.40 19.65
C ASP A 22 5.28 -38.59 18.87
N GLU A 23 6.41 -39.25 18.66
CA GLU A 23 7.34 -38.95 17.60
C GLU A 23 6.60 -39.12 16.26
N GLU A 24 6.48 -38.05 15.47
CA GLU A 24 6.23 -38.17 14.04
C GLU A 24 7.39 -37.52 13.28
N ALA A 25 8.08 -38.40 12.57
CA ALA A 25 9.13 -38.15 11.61
C ALA A 25 8.65 -37.29 10.41
N PRO A 26 9.57 -36.75 9.59
CA PRO A 26 9.23 -35.78 8.57
C PRO A 26 8.78 -36.49 7.28
N GLU A 27 7.47 -36.57 7.08
CA GLU A 27 6.86 -36.74 5.75
C GLU A 27 6.48 -35.33 5.26
N HIS A 28 6.49 -34.93 3.99
CA HIS A 28 6.60 -35.62 2.72
C HIS A 28 6.94 -34.50 1.72
N MET A 29 7.73 -34.79 0.69
CA MET A 29 7.86 -33.88 -0.45
C MET A 29 6.48 -33.62 -1.05
N THR A 30 6.03 -32.38 -1.03
CA THR A 30 4.91 -31.95 -1.85
C THR A 30 5.45 -31.74 -3.26
N ASP A 31 5.32 -32.80 -4.05
CA ASP A 31 5.35 -32.73 -5.51
C ASP A 31 4.40 -31.62 -5.94
N THR A 32 4.98 -30.55 -6.48
CA THR A 32 4.26 -29.52 -7.20
C THR A 32 3.60 -30.20 -8.40
N PRO A 33 2.26 -30.29 -8.49
CA PRO A 33 1.63 -30.89 -9.65
C PRO A 33 1.88 -29.98 -10.84
N GLU A 34 2.63 -30.47 -11.81
CA GLU A 34 2.70 -29.86 -13.14
C GLU A 34 1.26 -29.62 -13.63
N PRO A 35 0.94 -28.41 -14.15
CA PRO A 35 -0.35 -28.18 -14.77
C PRO A 35 -0.41 -29.04 -16.04
N LYS A 36 -0.97 -30.25 -15.91
CA LYS A 36 -1.47 -31.04 -17.02
C LYS A 36 -2.49 -30.19 -17.75
N THR A 37 -2.03 -29.46 -18.78
CA THR A 37 -2.90 -28.94 -19.82
C THR A 37 -3.72 -30.12 -20.33
N PRO A 38 -5.05 -30.08 -20.21
CA PRO A 38 -5.89 -31.09 -20.82
C PRO A 38 -5.64 -31.00 -22.32
N ILE A 39 -4.88 -31.95 -22.85
CA ILE A 39 -4.91 -32.26 -24.27
C ILE A 39 -6.34 -32.73 -24.49
N ARG A 40 -7.19 -31.81 -24.93
CA ARG A 40 -8.52 -32.12 -25.44
C ARG A 40 -8.26 -32.96 -26.69
N SER A 41 -8.16 -34.27 -26.49
CA SER A 41 -8.36 -35.27 -27.53
C SER A 41 -9.68 -34.91 -28.18
N VAL A 42 -9.58 -34.42 -29.42
CA VAL A 42 -10.72 -34.28 -30.30
C VAL A 42 -11.16 -35.72 -30.56
N GLU A 43 -12.12 -36.17 -29.76
CA GLU A 43 -12.96 -37.32 -30.10
C GLU A 43 -13.52 -36.99 -31.47
N THR A 44 -13.00 -37.74 -32.44
CA THR A 44 -13.46 -37.71 -33.81
C THR A 44 -14.74 -38.50 -33.76
N ASP A 45 -15.87 -37.81 -33.65
CA ASP A 45 -17.19 -38.42 -33.83
C ASP A 45 -17.19 -39.03 -35.23
N GLU A 46 -17.03 -40.36 -35.26
CA GLU A 46 -17.34 -41.21 -36.39
C GLU A 46 -18.86 -41.15 -36.59
N HIS A 47 -19.30 -40.12 -37.30
CA HIS A 47 -20.66 -40.07 -37.82
C HIS A 47 -20.64 -40.63 -39.24
N ASP A 48 -20.73 -41.96 -39.28
CA ASP A 48 -21.23 -42.73 -40.41
C ASP A 48 -22.72 -42.40 -40.55
N GLU A 49 -23.07 -41.47 -41.44
CA GLU A 49 -24.33 -41.59 -42.18
C GLU A 49 -24.07 -41.31 -43.65
N ASP A 50 -24.21 -42.42 -44.37
CA ASP A 50 -24.43 -42.54 -45.80
C ASP A 50 -25.46 -41.52 -46.28
N ASP A 51 -25.03 -40.56 -47.11
CA ASP A 51 -25.94 -39.89 -48.04
C ASP A 51 -25.29 -39.90 -49.43
N ASP A 52 -25.76 -40.89 -50.19
CA ASP A 52 -25.62 -41.05 -51.62
C ASP A 52 -26.24 -39.84 -52.37
N ASP A 53 -25.51 -38.73 -52.46
CA ASP A 53 -25.81 -37.72 -53.48
C ASP A 53 -24.72 -37.72 -54.55
N ALA A 54 -24.96 -38.64 -55.49
CA ALA A 54 -24.34 -38.66 -56.78
C ALA A 54 -24.43 -37.28 -57.45
N ARG A 55 -23.33 -36.93 -58.11
CA ARG A 55 -23.33 -36.25 -59.42
C ARG A 55 -23.34 -34.72 -59.42
N GLU A 56 -22.29 -34.13 -58.85
CA GLU A 56 -21.65 -33.00 -59.52
C GLU A 56 -20.16 -33.28 -59.72
N GLY A 57 -19.85 -33.81 -60.89
CA GLY A 57 -18.53 -33.73 -61.49
C GLY A 57 -18.19 -32.26 -61.75
N SER A 58 -17.91 -31.53 -60.68
CA SER A 58 -17.26 -30.23 -60.76
C SER A 58 -15.91 -30.49 -61.41
N SER A 59 -15.88 -30.17 -62.70
CA SER A 59 -14.78 -30.40 -63.61
C SER A 59 -13.49 -29.96 -62.93
N LEU A 60 -12.39 -30.69 -63.14
CA LEU A 60 -11.07 -30.34 -62.63
C LEU A 60 -10.74 -28.85 -62.93
N ARG A 61 -11.34 -28.31 -64.00
CA ARG A 61 -11.31 -26.91 -64.41
C ARG A 61 -12.04 -25.93 -63.47
N ASP A 62 -13.19 -26.29 -62.92
CA ASP A 62 -13.93 -25.48 -61.92
C ASP A 62 -13.20 -25.48 -60.57
N ARG A 63 -12.55 -26.59 -60.21
CA ARG A 63 -11.67 -26.67 -59.02
C ARG A 63 -10.40 -25.82 -59.21
N LEU A 64 -9.85 -25.77 -60.42
CA LEU A 64 -8.72 -24.89 -60.77
C LEU A 64 -9.12 -23.41 -60.81
N GLN A 65 -10.32 -23.05 -61.25
CA GLN A 65 -10.79 -21.66 -61.19
C GLN A 65 -11.12 -21.18 -59.76
N LYS A 66 -11.39 -22.11 -58.84
CA LYS A 66 -11.49 -21.81 -57.39
C LYS A 66 -10.12 -21.68 -56.70
N THR A 67 -9.00 -21.84 -57.41
CA THR A 67 -7.68 -21.60 -56.79
C THR A 67 -7.59 -20.13 -56.36
N PRO A 68 -7.17 -19.87 -55.11
CA PRO A 68 -7.00 -18.51 -54.62
C PRO A 68 -6.16 -17.70 -55.60
N THR A 69 -6.68 -16.57 -56.06
CA THR A 69 -5.90 -15.62 -56.87
C THR A 69 -4.57 -15.32 -56.16
N LYS A 70 -3.51 -15.11 -56.94
CA LYS A 70 -2.15 -14.84 -56.43
C LYS A 70 -2.13 -13.77 -55.31
N GLU A 71 -2.99 -12.76 -55.44
CA GLU A 71 -3.19 -11.72 -54.42
C GLU A 71 -3.74 -12.25 -53.09
N ARG A 72 -4.73 -13.14 -53.14
CA ARG A 72 -5.31 -13.80 -51.95
C ARG A 72 -4.27 -14.65 -51.22
N PHE A 73 -3.39 -15.32 -51.97
CA PHE A 73 -2.28 -16.07 -51.38
C PHE A 73 -1.30 -15.15 -50.63
N PHE A 74 -0.86 -14.05 -51.25
CA PHE A 74 0.02 -13.09 -50.55
C PHE A 74 -0.63 -12.46 -49.32
N LYS A 75 -1.94 -12.18 -49.37
CA LYS A 75 -2.69 -11.71 -48.20
C LYS A 75 -2.66 -12.74 -47.08
N LEU A 76 -2.91 -14.01 -47.39
CA LEU A 76 -2.87 -15.12 -46.43
C LEU A 76 -1.47 -15.29 -45.81
N VAL A 77 -0.41 -15.19 -46.61
CA VAL A 77 0.98 -15.26 -46.12
C VAL A 77 1.30 -14.11 -45.15
N ARG A 78 0.82 -12.88 -45.43
CA ARG A 78 0.98 -11.75 -44.50
C ARG A 78 0.22 -11.95 -43.20
N GLU A 79 -1.02 -12.44 -43.27
CA GLU A 79 -1.83 -12.75 -42.10
C GLU A 79 -1.20 -13.85 -41.24
N TYR A 80 -0.72 -14.93 -41.87
CA TYR A 80 0.01 -16.00 -41.18
C TYR A 80 1.27 -15.47 -40.49
N LYS A 81 2.06 -14.62 -41.17
CA LYS A 81 3.25 -14.01 -40.58
C LYS A 81 2.91 -13.14 -39.36
N ARG A 82 1.87 -12.31 -39.46
CA ARG A 82 1.39 -11.48 -38.34
C ARG A 82 0.89 -12.34 -37.17
N LEU A 83 0.16 -13.41 -37.45
CA LEU A 83 -0.36 -14.31 -36.43
C LEU A 83 0.78 -15.06 -35.72
N LYS A 84 1.80 -15.49 -36.48
CA LYS A 84 3.02 -16.12 -35.94
C LYS A 84 3.77 -15.18 -34.99
N GLU A 85 3.89 -13.90 -35.34
CA GLU A 85 4.53 -12.89 -34.48
C GLU A 85 3.73 -12.63 -33.20
N LYS A 86 2.41 -12.46 -33.30
CA LYS A 86 1.53 -12.34 -32.11
C LYS A 86 1.59 -13.56 -31.20
N ASN A 87 1.65 -14.77 -31.75
CA ASN A 87 1.81 -15.98 -30.96
C ASN A 87 3.15 -16.02 -30.21
N ARG A 88 4.21 -15.44 -30.79
CA ARG A 88 5.50 -15.28 -30.09
C ARG A 88 5.37 -14.27 -28.95
N GLU A 89 4.81 -13.09 -29.21
CA GLU A 89 4.59 -12.05 -28.19
C GLU A 89 3.76 -12.56 -27.01
N LEU A 90 2.64 -13.26 -27.28
CA LEU A 90 1.81 -13.85 -26.24
C LEU A 90 2.56 -14.93 -25.45
N LYS A 91 3.41 -15.71 -26.11
CA LYS A 91 4.24 -16.70 -25.42
C LYS A 91 5.22 -16.02 -24.46
N ASP A 92 5.86 -14.94 -24.90
CA ASP A 92 6.77 -14.15 -24.07
C ASP A 92 6.02 -13.51 -22.88
N GLU A 93 4.83 -12.94 -23.10
CA GLU A 93 3.97 -12.38 -22.04
C GLU A 93 3.59 -13.43 -20.99
N VAL A 94 3.21 -14.64 -21.41
CA VAL A 94 2.91 -15.75 -20.49
C VAL A 94 4.13 -16.11 -19.63
N THR A 95 5.34 -16.11 -20.20
CA THR A 95 6.56 -16.39 -19.42
C THR A 95 6.83 -15.31 -18.35
N VAL A 96 6.62 -14.04 -18.69
CA VAL A 96 6.77 -12.93 -17.73
C VAL A 96 5.73 -13.03 -16.60
N LEU A 97 4.47 -13.33 -16.94
CA LEU A 97 3.41 -13.51 -15.95
C LEU A 97 3.66 -14.70 -15.04
N GLN A 98 4.22 -15.80 -15.56
CA GLN A 98 4.64 -16.94 -14.74
C GLN A 98 5.75 -16.56 -13.77
N ALA A 99 6.76 -15.80 -14.20
CA ALA A 99 7.83 -15.34 -13.32
C ALA A 99 7.29 -14.45 -12.19
N HIS A 100 6.41 -13.48 -12.53
CA HIS A 100 5.76 -12.63 -11.53
C HIS A 100 4.90 -13.44 -10.55
N ARG A 101 4.17 -14.45 -11.04
CA ARG A 101 3.38 -15.34 -10.17
C ARG A 101 4.27 -16.03 -9.12
N VAL A 102 5.41 -16.59 -9.53
CA VAL A 102 6.35 -17.24 -8.61
C VAL A 102 6.87 -16.24 -7.56
N GLU A 103 7.20 -15.01 -7.96
CA GLU A 103 7.63 -13.96 -7.03
C GLU A 103 6.52 -13.62 -6.02
N THR A 104 5.28 -13.48 -6.47
CA THR A 104 4.15 -13.23 -5.56
C THR A 104 3.87 -14.39 -4.61
N ASP A 105 4.03 -15.64 -5.06
CA ASP A 105 3.83 -16.83 -4.22
C ASP A 105 4.88 -16.87 -3.09
N VAL A 106 6.13 -16.50 -3.37
CA VAL A 106 7.20 -16.37 -2.34
C VAL A 106 6.85 -15.30 -1.30
N ILE A 107 6.35 -14.14 -1.74
CA ILE A 107 5.93 -13.07 -0.81
C ILE A 107 4.78 -13.55 0.08
N ILE A 108 3.80 -14.27 -0.50
CA ILE A 108 2.67 -14.82 0.25
C ILE A 108 3.13 -15.81 1.31
N GLU A 109 4.08 -16.71 1.00
CA GLU A 109 4.62 -17.66 1.98
C GLU A 109 5.38 -16.96 3.12
N ASN A 110 6.20 -15.96 2.82
CA ASN A 110 6.89 -15.18 3.86
C ASN A 110 5.89 -14.49 4.82
N LEU A 111 4.82 -13.90 4.28
CA LEU A 111 3.77 -13.28 5.10
C LEU A 111 2.99 -14.29 5.95
N LYS A 112 2.81 -15.54 5.49
CA LYS A 112 2.21 -16.60 6.31
C LYS A 112 3.11 -16.96 7.50
N ILE A 113 4.42 -17.05 7.29
CA ILE A 113 5.40 -17.32 8.35
C ILE A 113 5.35 -16.20 9.40
N GLU A 114 5.45 -14.94 9.00
CA GLU A 114 5.38 -13.79 9.92
C GLU A 114 4.08 -13.76 10.73
N ARG A 115 2.95 -14.08 10.08
CA ARG A 115 1.65 -14.18 10.76
C ARG A 115 1.68 -15.27 11.83
N ASP A 116 2.21 -16.45 11.52
CA ASP A 116 2.21 -17.59 12.43
C ASP A 116 3.16 -17.37 13.62
N GLU A 117 4.31 -16.72 13.38
CA GLU A 117 5.20 -16.23 14.44
C GLU A 117 4.50 -15.22 15.36
N ALA A 118 3.80 -14.24 14.80
CA ALA A 118 3.05 -13.25 15.58
C ALA A 118 1.94 -13.91 16.43
N VAL A 119 1.25 -14.91 15.88
CA VAL A 119 0.25 -15.71 16.61
C VAL A 119 0.91 -16.50 17.75
N ALA A 120 2.10 -17.08 17.53
CA ALA A 120 2.85 -17.79 18.56
C ALA A 120 3.27 -16.86 19.71
N HIS A 121 3.79 -15.67 19.40
CA HIS A 121 4.12 -14.64 20.39
C HIS A 121 2.90 -14.19 21.20
N TYR A 122 1.76 -13.97 20.54
CA TYR A 122 0.52 -13.62 21.21
C TYR A 122 0.06 -14.70 22.21
N LYS A 123 0.09 -15.98 21.80
CA LYS A 123 -0.23 -17.11 22.69
C LYS A 123 0.74 -17.21 23.86
N HIS A 124 2.03 -16.90 23.68
CA HIS A 124 3.00 -16.89 24.76
C HIS A 124 2.72 -15.76 25.77
N ALA A 125 2.41 -14.56 25.28
CA ALA A 125 2.08 -13.41 26.12
C ALA A 125 0.81 -13.65 26.96
N ILE A 126 -0.22 -14.28 26.39
CA ILE A 126 -1.43 -14.69 27.14
C ILE A 126 -1.05 -15.63 28.28
N ARG A 127 -0.27 -16.69 28.01
CA ARG A 127 0.15 -17.66 29.04
C ARG A 127 0.96 -16.99 30.15
N ALA A 128 1.87 -16.08 29.81
CA ALA A 128 2.66 -15.32 30.78
C ALA A 128 1.77 -14.43 31.66
N ARG A 129 0.80 -13.73 31.06
CA ARG A 129 -0.18 -12.92 31.79
C ARG A 129 -1.01 -13.76 32.74
N ASP A 130 -1.54 -14.88 32.27
CA ASP A 130 -2.42 -15.73 33.08
C ASP A 130 -1.64 -16.39 34.24
N SER A 131 -0.35 -16.70 34.05
CA SER A 131 0.56 -17.14 35.12
C SER A 131 0.78 -16.06 36.19
N LEU A 132 0.97 -14.79 35.79
CA LEU A 132 1.11 -13.67 36.71
C LEU A 132 -0.17 -13.42 37.51
N VAL A 133 -1.33 -13.48 36.85
CA VAL A 133 -2.63 -13.37 37.52
C VAL A 133 -2.78 -14.46 38.57
N TYR A 134 -2.43 -15.71 38.24
CA TYR A 134 -2.46 -16.82 39.20
C TYR A 134 -1.55 -16.58 40.41
N LYS A 135 -0.35 -16.01 40.22
CA LYS A 135 0.55 -15.65 41.34
C LYS A 135 -0.05 -14.53 42.21
N LEU A 136 -0.61 -13.50 41.60
CA LEU A 136 -1.17 -12.34 42.31
C LEU A 136 -2.37 -12.72 43.17
N VAL A 137 -3.31 -13.50 42.61
CA VAL A 137 -4.50 -13.99 43.35
C VAL A 137 -4.11 -14.84 44.57
N ASN A 138 -2.95 -15.50 44.54
CA ASN A 138 -2.46 -16.31 45.66
C ASN A 138 -1.60 -15.52 46.66
N GLN A 139 -1.22 -14.27 46.38
CA GLN A 139 -0.30 -13.49 47.19
C GLN A 139 -1.01 -12.50 48.15
N ASP A 140 -2.27 -12.16 47.92
CA ASP A 140 -3.04 -11.14 48.68
C ASP A 140 -3.59 -11.60 50.06
N ARG A 141 -2.86 -12.43 50.81
CA ARG A 141 -3.22 -12.76 52.21
C ARG A 141 -2.52 -11.91 53.28
N THR A 142 -1.70 -10.92 52.92
CA THR A 142 -1.02 -10.05 53.90
C THR A 142 -1.07 -8.58 53.48
N SER A 143 -1.97 -7.84 54.13
CA SER A 143 -2.38 -6.46 53.90
C SER A 143 -1.35 -5.38 54.31
N ALA A 144 -1.32 -4.25 53.60
CA ALA A 144 -1.07 -2.92 54.18
C ALA A 144 -1.64 -1.78 53.29
N PRO A 145 -1.98 -0.60 53.87
CA PRO A 145 -2.79 0.42 53.22
C PRO A 145 -1.98 1.54 52.53
N ILE A 146 -2.56 2.09 51.47
CA ILE A 146 -1.98 3.07 50.54
C ILE A 146 -2.32 4.50 50.97
N VAL A 147 -1.30 5.36 51.04
CA VAL A 147 -1.39 6.81 51.33
C VAL A 147 -1.38 7.63 50.04
N GLU A 148 -2.32 8.56 49.93
CA GLU A 148 -2.55 9.51 48.83
C GLU A 148 -1.70 10.79 48.96
N VAL A 149 -1.03 11.25 47.89
CA VAL A 149 -0.55 12.65 47.78
C VAL A 149 -0.59 13.23 46.35
N ARG A 150 -1.44 14.26 46.21
CA ARG A 150 -1.41 15.54 45.46
C ARG A 150 -0.57 15.77 44.17
N ARG A 151 -1.34 16.12 43.12
CA ARG A 151 -1.32 17.29 42.19
C ARG A 151 0.04 17.82 41.64
N LYS A 152 0.17 17.89 40.29
CA LYS A 152 0.44 19.14 39.52
C LYS A 152 0.65 18.94 38.00
N THR A 153 0.15 19.94 37.25
CA THR A 153 0.42 20.42 35.87
C THR A 153 -0.33 19.82 34.68
N THR A 154 -0.56 20.67 33.67
CA THR A 154 -1.58 20.56 32.61
C THR A 154 -0.97 20.42 31.20
N LYS A 155 0.17 19.73 31.11
CA LYS A 155 0.72 19.26 29.82
C LYS A 155 0.97 17.77 29.97
N MET A 156 0.47 16.93 29.06
CA MET A 156 0.89 15.53 29.04
C MET A 156 2.39 15.53 28.74
N PRO A 157 3.26 15.08 29.66
CA PRO A 157 4.66 14.92 29.30
C PRO A 157 4.78 13.84 28.24
N ASP A 158 5.87 13.89 27.50
CA ASP A 158 6.20 12.84 26.55
C ASP A 158 6.23 11.48 27.26
N ALA A 159 5.96 10.43 26.47
CA ALA A 159 5.93 9.02 26.86
C ALA A 159 6.97 8.53 27.90
N PRO A 160 8.21 9.06 28.04
CA PRO A 160 9.14 8.66 29.11
C PRO A 160 8.60 8.65 30.54
N MET A 161 7.60 9.49 30.88
CA MET A 161 7.06 9.53 32.25
C MET A 161 6.09 8.38 32.58
N LEU A 162 5.70 7.57 31.60
CA LEU A 162 4.88 6.37 31.78
C LEU A 162 5.70 5.08 31.66
N SER A 163 7.03 5.20 31.73
CA SER A 163 7.91 4.05 31.86
C SER A 163 7.65 3.33 33.18
N ASP A 164 7.85 2.01 33.17
CA ASP A 164 7.76 1.19 34.37
C ASP A 164 8.75 1.64 35.45
N ASP A 165 9.82 2.34 35.05
CA ASP A 165 10.86 2.88 35.93
C ASP A 165 10.37 4.02 36.85
N HIS A 166 9.37 4.81 36.43
CA HIS A 166 8.88 5.96 37.20
C HIS A 166 7.59 5.66 37.97
N TYR A 167 6.72 4.80 37.42
CA TYR A 167 5.48 4.37 38.04
C TYR A 167 5.30 2.86 37.83
N PRO A 168 5.86 2.02 38.73
CA PRO A 168 5.92 0.57 38.52
C PRO A 168 4.54 -0.11 38.64
N LEU A 169 3.58 0.49 39.35
CA LEU A 169 2.24 -0.05 39.48
C LEU A 169 1.30 0.54 38.41
N PRO A 170 0.54 -0.31 37.68
CA PRO A 170 -0.44 0.15 36.69
C PRO A 170 -1.48 1.12 37.27
N VAL A 171 -1.85 0.95 38.54
CA VAL A 171 -2.79 1.83 39.24
C VAL A 171 -2.28 3.27 39.29
N TYR A 172 -1.00 3.48 39.59
CA TYR A 172 -0.41 4.83 39.61
C TYR A 172 -0.31 5.45 38.23
N ARG A 173 0.00 4.64 37.20
CA ARG A 173 0.00 5.13 35.81
C ARG A 173 -1.39 5.55 35.36
N LYS A 174 -2.43 4.77 35.70
CA LYS A 174 -3.83 5.12 35.40
C LYS A 174 -4.25 6.41 36.10
N LEU A 175 -3.98 6.53 37.40
CA LEU A 175 -4.27 7.75 38.16
C LEU A 175 -3.53 8.97 37.59
N TYR A 176 -2.29 8.78 37.14
CA TYR A 176 -1.52 9.83 36.48
C TYR A 176 -2.22 10.31 35.20
N VAL A 177 -2.55 9.41 34.27
CA VAL A 177 -3.26 9.77 33.03
C VAL A 177 -4.61 10.40 33.32
N GLN A 178 -5.38 9.85 34.27
CA GLN A 178 -6.65 10.42 34.72
C GLN A 178 -6.46 11.86 35.22
N SER A 179 -5.43 12.13 36.03
CA SER A 179 -5.15 13.47 36.56
C SER A 179 -4.77 14.50 35.48
N ARG A 180 -4.38 14.03 34.29
CA ARG A 180 -4.05 14.85 33.12
C ARG A 180 -5.22 15.00 32.14
N CYS A 181 -6.29 14.23 32.32
CA CYS A 181 -7.47 14.28 31.47
C CYS A 181 -8.47 15.27 32.05
N GLU A 182 -8.84 16.27 31.25
CA GLU A 182 -9.87 17.25 31.60
C GLU A 182 -10.91 17.35 30.47
N GLY A 183 -12.06 17.94 30.76
CA GLY A 183 -13.12 18.18 29.78
C GLY A 183 -13.61 16.90 29.09
N LYS A 184 -13.65 16.91 27.75
CA LYS A 184 -14.17 15.77 26.96
C LYS A 184 -13.37 14.50 27.15
N ALA A 185 -12.05 14.59 27.34
CA ALA A 185 -11.22 13.41 27.57
C ALA A 185 -11.62 12.70 28.87
N GLN A 186 -11.90 13.47 29.93
CA GLN A 186 -12.37 12.94 31.21
C GLN A 186 -13.71 12.20 31.07
N LEU A 187 -14.64 12.75 30.27
CA LEU A 187 -15.95 12.13 30.02
C LEU A 187 -15.83 10.74 29.35
N HIS A 188 -14.82 10.55 28.49
CA HIS A 188 -14.61 9.26 27.83
C HIS A 188 -13.96 8.21 28.73
N ILE A 189 -13.07 8.61 29.64
CA ILE A 189 -12.36 7.66 30.51
C ILE A 189 -13.12 7.33 31.80
N ALA A 190 -13.94 8.25 32.32
CA ALA A 190 -14.63 8.09 33.60
C ALA A 190 -15.47 6.80 33.71
N PRO A 191 -16.22 6.36 32.67
CA PRO A 191 -17.00 5.12 32.76
C PRO A 191 -16.17 3.84 32.91
N ARG A 192 -14.90 3.85 32.51
CA ARG A 192 -14.00 2.68 32.46
C ARG A 192 -12.86 2.74 33.48
N ILE A 193 -12.79 3.80 34.27
CA ILE A 193 -11.73 3.96 35.28
C ILE A 193 -12.01 3.16 36.55
N SER A 194 -13.30 2.94 36.87
CA SER A 194 -13.72 2.15 38.03
C SER A 194 -13.44 0.66 37.82
N SER A 195 -12.99 -0.01 38.88
CA SER A 195 -12.81 -1.47 38.94
C SER A 195 -14.11 -2.22 38.69
N ASP A 196 -15.25 -1.60 39.00
CA ASP A 196 -16.57 -2.23 38.90
C ASP A 196 -17.16 -2.12 37.48
N SER A 197 -16.46 -1.45 36.57
CA SER A 197 -16.89 -1.37 35.17
C SER A 197 -16.77 -2.74 34.51
N SER A 198 -17.62 -3.01 33.52
CA SER A 198 -17.57 -4.27 32.75
C SER A 198 -16.29 -4.41 31.91
N ASN A 199 -15.59 -3.30 31.64
CA ASN A 199 -14.37 -3.27 30.85
C ASN A 199 -13.41 -2.18 31.36
N PRO A 200 -12.78 -2.40 32.53
CA PRO A 200 -11.89 -1.43 33.15
C PRO A 200 -10.57 -1.35 32.39
N TYR A 201 -9.90 -0.21 32.46
CA TYR A 201 -8.52 -0.10 31.95
C TYR A 201 -7.57 -0.95 32.78
N VAL A 202 -6.74 -1.77 32.12
CA VAL A 202 -5.70 -2.56 32.78
C VAL A 202 -4.54 -1.65 33.14
N ASP A 203 -4.11 -0.80 32.19
CA ASP A 203 -3.00 0.13 32.36
C ASP A 203 -3.26 1.50 31.70
N ALA A 204 -2.42 2.49 31.99
CA ALA A 204 -2.38 3.79 31.33
C ALA A 204 -2.24 3.70 29.81
N LYS A 205 -1.53 2.67 29.31
CA LYS A 205 -1.39 2.40 27.88
C LYS A 205 -2.77 2.24 27.22
N ASP A 206 -3.69 1.52 27.87
CA ASP A 206 -5.05 1.31 27.37
C ASP A 206 -5.86 2.60 27.34
N MET A 207 -5.70 3.44 28.38
CA MET A 207 -6.34 4.76 28.43
C MET A 207 -5.89 5.64 27.27
N ILE A 208 -4.57 5.68 27.01
CA ILE A 208 -3.99 6.46 25.92
C ILE A 208 -4.42 5.93 24.56
N VAL A 209 -4.46 4.60 24.38
CA VAL A 209 -4.96 3.99 23.14
C VAL A 209 -6.43 4.36 22.94
N HIS A 210 -7.28 4.22 23.96
CA HIS A 210 -8.68 4.59 23.87
C HIS A 210 -8.88 6.06 23.49
N LEU A 211 -8.16 6.98 24.16
CA LEU A 211 -8.19 8.40 23.86
C LEU A 211 -7.71 8.69 22.43
N LYS A 212 -6.62 8.05 21.99
CA LYS A 212 -6.14 8.16 20.59
C LYS A 212 -7.21 7.71 19.60
N THR A 213 -7.93 6.64 19.88
CA THR A 213 -8.99 6.13 19.01
C THR A 213 -10.20 7.06 18.97
N VAL A 214 -10.70 7.50 20.13
CA VAL A 214 -11.91 8.34 20.22
C VAL A 214 -11.70 9.73 19.64
N PHE A 215 -10.50 10.30 19.81
CA PHE A 215 -10.14 11.61 19.26
C PHE A 215 -9.42 11.52 17.91
N ALA A 216 -9.21 10.32 17.35
CA ALA A 216 -8.72 10.20 15.99
C ALA A 216 -9.78 10.71 15.02
N ASN A 217 -9.42 11.68 14.18
CA ASN A 217 -10.24 12.02 13.03
C ASN A 217 -10.05 10.93 11.95
N PRO A 218 -11.09 10.12 11.63
CA PRO A 218 -10.97 9.09 10.58
C PRO A 218 -10.70 9.69 9.20
N ASN A 219 -11.16 10.91 8.97
CA ASN A 219 -10.99 11.64 7.71
C ASN A 219 -9.69 12.46 7.67
N ARG A 220 -8.82 12.35 8.68
CA ARG A 220 -7.59 13.14 8.76
C ARG A 220 -6.74 13.04 7.50
N ARG A 221 -6.59 11.84 6.93
CA ARG A 221 -5.81 11.63 5.70
C ARG A 221 -6.43 12.35 4.51
N ALA A 222 -7.75 12.25 4.34
CA ALA A 222 -8.47 12.91 3.25
C ALA A 222 -8.43 14.44 3.40
N GLU A 223 -8.65 14.97 4.60
CA GLU A 223 -8.54 16.39 4.91
C GLU A 223 -7.11 16.90 4.66
N ALA A 224 -6.10 16.17 5.13
CA ALA A 224 -4.70 16.51 4.88
C ALA A 224 -4.38 16.51 3.39
N TYR A 225 -4.88 15.53 2.62
CA TYR A 225 -4.70 15.47 1.17
C TYR A 225 -5.31 16.67 0.46
N THR A 226 -6.55 17.04 0.79
CA THR A 226 -7.22 18.21 0.20
C THR A 226 -6.50 19.52 0.55
N THR A 227 -6.06 19.66 1.80
CA THR A 227 -5.32 20.83 2.27
C THR A 227 -3.94 20.91 1.62
N TYR A 228 -3.26 19.76 1.48
CA TYR A 228 -1.97 19.65 0.79
C TYR A 228 -2.08 20.14 -0.65
N HIS A 229 -3.10 19.69 -1.40
CA HIS A 229 -3.26 20.09 -2.81
C HIS A 229 -3.53 21.59 -2.96
N LYS A 230 -4.32 22.17 -2.05
CA LYS A 230 -4.62 23.62 -2.01
C LYS A 230 -3.46 24.47 -1.48
N LEU A 231 -2.48 23.86 -0.80
CA LEU A 231 -1.36 24.58 -0.21
C LEU A 231 -0.51 25.21 -1.32
N MET A 232 -0.36 26.54 -1.25
CA MET A 232 0.48 27.37 -2.10
C MET A 232 1.15 28.41 -1.21
N MET A 233 2.46 28.61 -1.36
CA MET A 233 3.18 29.61 -0.57
C MET A 233 2.89 31.00 -1.13
N LYS A 234 2.45 31.93 -0.28
CA LYS A 234 2.24 33.33 -0.72
C LYS A 234 3.58 34.07 -0.71
N PRO A 235 3.74 35.14 -1.51
CA PRO A 235 4.99 35.91 -1.55
C PRO A 235 5.44 36.52 -0.22
N LYS A 236 4.53 36.63 0.77
CA LYS A 236 4.80 37.20 2.10
C LYS A 236 4.98 36.13 3.18
N ASP A 237 4.76 34.86 2.87
CA ASP A 237 4.84 33.78 3.86
C ASP A 237 6.30 33.41 4.11
N SER A 238 6.61 33.01 5.35
CA SER A 238 7.93 32.45 5.67
C SER A 238 8.09 31.08 5.01
N PHE A 239 9.19 30.88 4.29
CA PHE A 239 9.51 29.59 3.67
C PHE A 239 9.64 28.47 4.70
N THR A 240 10.18 28.74 5.90
CA THR A 240 10.33 27.73 6.95
C THR A 240 8.98 27.20 7.44
N ASP A 241 8.02 28.09 7.64
CA ASP A 241 6.69 27.74 8.16
C ASP A 241 5.88 27.02 7.09
N PHE A 242 6.01 27.48 5.84
CA PHE A 242 5.43 26.80 4.68
C PHE A 242 5.99 25.39 4.53
N LEU A 243 7.32 25.22 4.61
CA LEU A 243 7.97 23.91 4.47
C LEU A 243 7.56 22.97 5.59
N ALA A 244 7.49 23.45 6.83
CA ALA A 244 7.01 22.66 7.97
C ALA A 244 5.58 22.16 7.73
N LYS A 245 4.68 23.06 7.31
CA LYS A 245 3.28 22.73 6.99
C LYS A 245 3.17 21.77 5.80
N PHE A 246 3.96 21.98 4.76
CA PHE A 246 4.04 21.11 3.59
C PHE A 246 4.47 19.69 3.99
N MET A 247 5.54 19.55 4.78
CA MET A 247 6.06 18.26 5.22
C MET A 247 5.09 17.53 6.15
N GLN A 248 4.44 18.26 7.05
CA GLN A 248 3.40 17.70 7.92
C GLN A 248 2.23 17.16 7.09
N LEU A 249 1.66 17.97 6.19
CA LEU A 249 0.53 17.56 5.36
C LEU A 249 0.90 16.43 4.40
N ALA A 250 2.10 16.44 3.81
CA ALA A 250 2.58 15.35 2.96
C ALA A 250 2.70 14.03 3.72
N LYS A 251 3.16 14.07 4.98
CA LYS A 251 3.23 12.88 5.85
C LYS A 251 1.82 12.38 6.20
N GLU A 252 0.92 13.28 6.60
CA GLU A 252 -0.44 12.92 6.99
C GLU A 252 -1.29 12.42 5.81
N ALA A 253 -1.09 12.97 4.61
CA ALA A 253 -1.72 12.52 3.38
C ALA A 253 -1.08 11.25 2.77
N VAL A 254 0.09 10.84 3.29
CA VAL A 254 0.90 9.71 2.78
C VAL A 254 1.30 9.93 1.31
N VAL A 255 1.85 11.12 1.01
CA VAL A 255 2.38 11.44 -0.31
C VAL A 255 3.72 10.72 -0.51
N ILE A 256 3.88 10.05 -1.65
CA ILE A 256 5.10 9.36 -2.10
C ILE A 256 6.29 10.32 -2.07
N LYS A 257 7.41 9.93 -1.44
CA LYS A 257 8.55 10.84 -1.16
C LYS A 257 9.15 11.42 -2.44
N GLU A 258 9.20 10.61 -3.49
CA GLU A 258 9.75 10.90 -4.81
C GLU A 258 8.99 12.06 -5.49
N ASN A 259 7.68 12.15 -5.25
CA ASN A 259 6.84 13.22 -5.81
C ASN A 259 6.91 14.52 -5.01
N ARG A 260 7.33 14.47 -3.73
CA ARG A 260 7.32 15.64 -2.85
C ARG A 260 8.22 16.76 -3.35
N LYS A 261 9.38 16.44 -3.95
CA LYS A 261 10.29 17.45 -4.51
C LYS A 261 9.60 18.22 -5.62
N ARG A 262 8.99 17.52 -6.58
CA ARG A 262 8.25 18.12 -7.70
C ARG A 262 7.08 18.98 -7.23
N ASP A 263 6.30 18.46 -6.29
CA ASP A 263 5.16 19.18 -5.72
C ASP A 263 5.59 20.44 -4.96
N LEU A 264 6.68 20.36 -4.20
CA LEU A 264 7.23 21.51 -3.49
C LEU A 264 7.55 22.65 -4.46
N TYR A 265 8.29 22.39 -5.55
CA TYR A 265 8.59 23.43 -6.54
C TYR A 265 7.33 24.02 -7.17
N SER A 266 6.33 23.19 -7.51
CA SER A 266 5.07 23.66 -8.10
C SER A 266 4.27 24.60 -7.18
N LYS A 267 4.53 24.54 -5.86
CA LYS A 267 3.81 25.30 -4.83
C LYS A 267 4.54 26.55 -4.37
N LEU A 268 5.77 26.78 -4.83
CA LEU A 268 6.53 27.99 -4.57
C LEU A 268 6.18 29.09 -5.58
N PRO A 269 6.20 30.38 -5.20
CA PRO A 269 6.18 31.49 -6.14
C PRO A 269 7.33 31.39 -7.15
N TYR A 270 7.10 31.79 -8.39
CA TYR A 270 8.08 31.77 -9.48
C TYR A 270 9.45 32.38 -9.11
N LEU A 271 9.46 33.41 -8.26
CA LEU A 271 10.70 34.06 -7.79
C LEU A 271 11.63 33.13 -7.02
N LEU A 272 11.09 32.07 -6.40
CA LEU A 272 11.85 31.08 -5.64
C LEU A 272 12.04 29.77 -6.39
N GLN A 273 11.32 29.55 -7.49
CA GLN A 273 11.49 28.37 -8.35
C GLN A 273 12.78 28.44 -9.17
N ASN A 274 13.23 29.66 -9.50
CA ASN A 274 14.40 29.88 -10.35
C ASN A 274 15.70 30.11 -9.58
N LEU A 275 15.72 29.86 -8.26
CA LEU A 275 16.95 29.98 -7.50
C LEU A 275 17.84 28.77 -7.83
N PRO A 276 19.00 28.95 -8.48
CA PRO A 276 19.86 27.84 -8.85
C PRO A 276 20.34 27.11 -7.58
N ASP A 277 20.18 25.78 -7.58
CA ASP A 277 20.72 24.89 -6.54
C ASP A 277 22.23 25.16 -6.39
N GLY A 278 22.65 25.60 -5.21
CA GLY A 278 24.06 25.53 -4.79
C GLY A 278 25.00 26.57 -5.40
N GLY A 279 24.89 27.83 -4.93
CA GLY A 279 25.97 28.80 -5.05
C GLY A 279 26.20 29.48 -3.70
N ALA A 280 27.00 28.86 -2.84
CA ALA A 280 27.49 29.52 -1.62
C ALA A 280 28.27 30.78 -2.02
N LYS A 281 27.64 31.95 -1.83
CA LYS A 281 28.34 33.22 -1.68
C LYS A 281 27.77 33.91 -0.45
N THR A 282 28.52 33.80 0.64
CA THR A 282 28.46 34.71 1.77
C THR A 282 28.65 36.14 1.23
N GLY A 283 27.65 36.99 1.39
CA GLY A 283 27.72 38.36 0.89
C GLY A 283 26.51 39.19 1.31
N THR A 284 26.56 39.63 2.57
CA THR A 284 26.05 40.93 3.07
C THR A 284 24.66 41.40 2.64
N THR A 285 23.79 41.46 3.64
CA THR A 285 22.69 42.40 3.87
C THR A 285 22.68 43.63 2.94
N THR A 286 21.82 43.62 1.93
CA THR A 286 21.29 44.85 1.33
C THR A 286 19.81 44.67 1.06
N LYS A 287 19.01 45.53 1.70
CA LYS A 287 17.56 45.57 1.61
C LYS A 287 17.11 45.67 0.14
N PRO A 288 16.10 44.93 -0.31
CA PRO A 288 15.52 45.16 -1.63
C PRO A 288 14.71 46.47 -1.58
N THR A 289 15.26 47.50 -2.21
CA THR A 289 14.55 48.73 -2.55
C THR A 289 13.36 48.40 -3.44
N TYR A 290 12.17 48.70 -2.94
CA TYR A 290 10.91 48.62 -3.66
C TYR A 290 10.90 49.67 -4.78
N ASN A 291 11.04 49.24 -6.03
CA ASN A 291 10.79 50.08 -7.20
C ASN A 291 9.29 50.02 -7.54
N PRO A 292 8.59 51.17 -7.61
CA PRO A 292 7.17 51.21 -7.92
C PRO A 292 6.95 51.07 -9.44
N TYR A 293 6.01 50.20 -9.78
CA TYR A 293 5.01 50.39 -10.83
C TYR A 293 5.54 50.90 -12.19
N MET A 294 6.02 49.97 -13.03
CA MET A 294 6.02 50.18 -14.48
C MET A 294 4.71 49.70 -15.07
N LYS A 295 3.99 50.64 -15.71
CA LYS A 295 2.82 50.41 -16.56
C LYS A 295 3.11 49.28 -17.54
N ARG A 296 2.26 48.25 -17.51
CA ARG A 296 2.26 47.15 -18.46
C ARG A 296 1.68 47.67 -19.78
N GLU A 297 2.54 47.91 -20.76
CA GLU A 297 2.14 47.95 -22.16
C GLU A 297 1.70 46.56 -22.62
N GLU A 298 0.72 46.58 -23.51
CA GLU A 298 0.01 45.45 -24.10
C GLU A 298 0.98 44.56 -24.89
N SER A 299 1.55 43.55 -24.21
CA SER A 299 2.31 42.49 -24.86
C SER A 299 1.35 41.37 -25.28
N SER A 300 1.16 41.31 -26.60
CA SER A 300 0.51 40.23 -27.34
C SER A 300 1.06 38.86 -26.91
N ASN A 301 0.19 37.98 -26.43
CA ASN A 301 0.53 36.59 -26.12
C ASN A 301 0.67 35.79 -27.42
N PRO A 302 1.84 35.21 -27.76
CA PRO A 302 2.04 34.46 -29.01
C PRO A 302 1.56 33.01 -28.93
N SER A 303 0.45 32.70 -28.24
CA SER A 303 0.10 31.29 -27.93
C SER A 303 -1.37 30.92 -28.11
N ARG A 304 -2.10 31.64 -28.97
CA ARG A 304 -3.39 31.15 -29.47
C ARG A 304 -3.30 30.94 -30.97
N LEU A 305 -2.98 29.70 -31.35
CA LEU A 305 -3.27 29.19 -32.69
C LEU A 305 -4.72 29.52 -33.03
N SER A 306 -4.93 29.96 -34.26
CA SER A 306 -6.25 30.31 -34.79
C SER A 306 -7.16 29.08 -34.83
N ASN A 307 -8.49 29.29 -34.82
CA ASN A 307 -9.44 28.16 -34.83
C ASN A 307 -9.30 27.31 -36.12
N SER A 308 -8.89 27.90 -37.25
CA SER A 308 -8.62 27.18 -38.49
C SER A 308 -7.40 26.27 -38.39
N GLU A 309 -6.35 26.67 -37.67
CA GLU A 309 -5.19 25.81 -37.42
C GLU A 309 -5.55 24.62 -36.51
N ARG A 310 -6.42 24.80 -35.52
CA ARG A 310 -6.91 23.69 -34.69
C ARG A 310 -7.67 22.65 -35.52
N ASP A 311 -8.55 23.09 -36.41
CA ASP A 311 -9.35 22.17 -37.24
C ASP A 311 -8.49 21.38 -38.23
N THR A 312 -7.42 22.00 -38.74
CA THR A 312 -6.47 21.33 -39.63
C THR A 312 -5.71 20.23 -38.89
N LEU A 313 -5.25 20.49 -37.66
CA LEU A 313 -4.59 19.51 -36.80
C LEU A 313 -5.48 18.34 -36.39
N MET A 314 -6.78 18.60 -36.13
CA MET A 314 -7.77 17.57 -35.82
C MET A 314 -8.04 16.67 -37.04
N LYS A 315 -8.09 17.22 -38.25
CA LYS A 315 -8.21 16.44 -39.49
C LYS A 315 -6.98 15.57 -39.77
N GLU A 316 -5.80 16.02 -39.37
CA GLU A 316 -4.55 15.25 -39.47
C GLU A 316 -4.36 14.19 -38.36
N GLY A 317 -5.30 14.09 -37.41
CA GLY A 317 -5.24 13.11 -36.32
C GLY A 317 -4.12 13.36 -35.29
N ARG A 318 -3.58 14.57 -35.21
CA ARG A 318 -2.52 14.93 -34.26
C ARG A 318 -3.13 15.52 -32.98
N CYS A 319 -3.02 14.82 -31.85
CA CYS A 319 -3.55 15.29 -30.57
C CYS A 319 -2.57 16.24 -29.85
N PHE A 320 -3.10 17.32 -29.25
CA PHE A 320 -2.39 18.45 -28.63
C PHE A 320 -1.38 18.10 -27.52
N ASN A 321 -1.42 16.90 -26.95
CA ASN A 321 -0.54 16.49 -25.85
C ASN A 321 0.49 15.42 -26.24
N SER A 322 0.59 15.07 -27.51
CA SER A 322 1.55 14.07 -28.00
C SER A 322 2.91 14.75 -28.15
N ARG A 323 3.76 14.72 -27.10
CA ARG A 323 5.17 15.07 -27.27
C ARG A 323 5.77 14.13 -28.32
N PRO A 324 6.39 14.64 -29.40
CA PRO A 324 7.06 13.77 -30.36
C PRO A 324 8.13 12.98 -29.61
N SER A 325 8.00 11.65 -29.61
CA SER A 325 9.03 10.77 -29.08
C SER A 325 10.31 11.02 -29.88
N PRO A 326 11.48 11.18 -29.22
CA PRO A 326 12.73 11.38 -29.92
C PRO A 326 12.95 10.21 -30.90
N ARG A 327 13.15 10.55 -32.17
CA ARG A 327 13.49 9.58 -33.22
C ARG A 327 14.72 8.80 -32.76
N ILE A 328 14.54 7.51 -32.50
CA ILE A 328 15.64 6.56 -32.34
C ILE A 328 16.35 6.53 -33.70
N ILE A 329 17.53 7.15 -33.75
CA ILE A 329 18.49 7.00 -34.83
C ILE A 329 18.93 5.54 -34.75
N LYS A 330 18.51 4.73 -35.72
CA LYS A 330 19.09 3.41 -35.93
C LYS A 330 20.52 3.65 -36.39
N LEU A 331 21.48 3.26 -35.55
CA LEU A 331 22.85 3.06 -36.00
C LEU A 331 22.83 1.77 -36.81
N ASP A 332 23.08 1.92 -38.10
CA ASP A 332 23.37 0.81 -38.99
C ASP A 332 24.78 0.32 -38.63
N ASP A 333 24.86 -0.83 -37.94
CA ASP A 333 26.12 -1.54 -37.74
C ASP A 333 26.46 -2.27 -39.05
N GLU A 334 27.24 -1.61 -39.89
CA GLU A 334 27.97 -2.21 -41.00
C GLU A 334 29.13 -3.08 -40.48
N ASP A 335 29.15 -4.32 -40.96
CA ASP A 335 30.30 -5.09 -41.42
C ASP A 335 31.63 -4.97 -40.64
N ASN A 336 32.01 -6.06 -39.95
CA ASN A 336 33.38 -6.51 -40.13
C ASN A 336 33.51 -8.03 -40.23
N ASN A 337 34.31 -8.36 -41.22
CA ASN A 337 34.52 -9.62 -41.89
C ASN A 337 35.81 -10.28 -41.34
N GLN A 338 35.98 -11.56 -41.68
CA GLN A 338 37.25 -12.26 -41.83
C GLN A 338 37.96 -12.85 -40.58
N GLY A 339 38.02 -14.19 -40.56
CA GLY A 339 38.99 -14.96 -39.77
C GLY A 339 38.74 -16.47 -39.93
N LYS A 340 39.01 -17.04 -41.11
CA LYS A 340 40.21 -17.83 -41.48
C LYS A 340 40.25 -19.25 -40.86
N ALA A 341 40.27 -20.21 -41.78
CA ALA A 341 40.61 -21.61 -41.57
C ALA A 341 42.07 -21.79 -41.11
N ASP A 342 42.31 -22.95 -40.46
CA ASP A 342 43.44 -23.88 -40.63
C ASP A 342 43.90 -24.44 -39.27
N ALA A 343 43.56 -25.71 -39.02
CA ALA A 343 44.37 -26.78 -38.41
C ALA A 343 43.52 -28.04 -38.19
#